data_AF-A0A1G1PUX2-F1
#
_entry.id   AF-A0A1G1PUX2-F1
#
_cell.length_a   1.000
_cell.length_b   1.000
_cell.length_c   1.000
_cell.angle_alpha   90.00
_cell.angle_beta   90.00
_cell.angle_gamma   90.00
#
_symmetry.space_group_name_H-M   'P 1'
#
loop_
_entity.id
_entity.type
_entity.pdbx_description
1 polymer ?
#
loop_
_entity_poly.entity_id
_entity_poly.type
_entity_poly.pdbx_seq_one_letter_code
_entity_poly.pdbx_strand_id
1 'polypeptide(L)'
;MGIIYKLKPEVRERILAERNNHPQLSCRALAQLVEKKFQTKISKSSINNVIKQAGASLPVGRKPKKKQLTKALSLPQVTVKGLVPLSLPREETVPAPETAEATDRGLSLPERKAPAGTVPTQAASAEEPAAVEESAIVTQASGEQACSGAILLKAIDALLGGSQSIAQALSKQLAQPKPELRTKIQDCLDKKISLDISQSYLQDLEQVIIKPSVAKDILGEILKLVHSLKFSLLNGGSFYLDSQLHTVWPAMHMPESFSTTIYEAKSYIAKFLTQELPLVLFMAPDTDTPSAEFFSFLQGLDLIKRVSYLGVDAEELEGLDIEQVKRRFFVFGLWPWQFLSHRKVQKIGEFKPFYSEALERDFYLAEIEIILMQPIAQQDITIKGLALKLKSADKIHLAILSNLPEIKPETLVELYLSRWPNLEEAYEDFTRKIEFFTYAGPGRGLLKEGEDGQSEIGQDLGTLLNRYLHVLSEYFKKYFLPLNYEKEEFSRMKDLFYGLSATCNSEGSRTNVWFKLPAADPAALQYALARLNERSICLSDQRILRFFLRPAEVQKGLSKGG
;
A
#
# COMPACT_ATOMS: atom_id res chain seq x y z
N MET A 1 7.17 -17.74 -22.11
CA MET A 1 6.21 -18.55 -22.89
C MET A 1 6.89 -19.85 -23.30
N GLY A 2 6.56 -20.95 -22.61
CA GLY A 2 7.25 -22.23 -22.78
C GLY A 2 6.81 -22.94 -24.05
N ILE A 3 7.77 -23.39 -24.86
CA ILE A 3 7.56 -24.23 -26.03
C ILE A 3 6.79 -25.47 -25.57
N ILE A 4 5.52 -25.58 -25.97
CA ILE A 4 4.72 -26.79 -25.78
C ILE A 4 5.30 -27.81 -26.75
N TYR A 5 6.31 -28.57 -26.31
CA TYR A 5 6.70 -29.78 -27.01
C TYR A 5 5.45 -30.65 -27.10
N LYS A 6 4.96 -30.86 -28.32
CA LYS A 6 3.81 -31.71 -28.61
C LYS A 6 4.14 -33.10 -28.08
N LEU A 7 3.54 -33.47 -26.95
CA LEU A 7 3.59 -34.84 -26.42
C LEU A 7 3.11 -35.78 -27.52
N LYS A 8 3.84 -36.88 -27.75
CA LYS A 8 3.41 -37.91 -28.70
C LYS A 8 2.01 -38.41 -28.30
N PRO A 9 1.10 -38.67 -29.25
CA PRO A 9 -0.26 -39.14 -28.96
C PRO A 9 -0.30 -40.35 -28.02
N GLU A 10 0.60 -41.31 -28.22
CA GLU A 10 0.73 -42.53 -27.39
C GLU A 10 1.01 -42.23 -25.91
N VAL A 11 1.81 -41.20 -25.64
CA VAL A 11 2.13 -40.77 -24.28
C VAL A 11 0.90 -40.12 -23.64
N ARG A 12 0.16 -39.32 -24.41
CA ARG A 12 -1.08 -38.68 -23.96
C ARG A 12 -2.15 -39.72 -23.61
N GLU A 13 -2.37 -40.68 -24.50
CA GLU A 13 -3.33 -41.78 -24.28
C GLU A 13 -2.95 -42.61 -23.06
N ARG A 14 -1.66 -42.91 -22.87
CA ARG A 14 -1.21 -43.66 -21.69
C ARG A 14 -1.42 -42.89 -20.38
N ILE A 15 -1.15 -41.58 -20.36
CA ILE A 15 -1.42 -40.72 -19.19
C ILE A 15 -2.90 -40.78 -18.80
N LEU A 16 -3.80 -40.69 -19.79
CA LEU A 16 -5.24 -40.72 -19.55
C LEU A 16 -5.73 -42.10 -19.11
N ALA A 17 -5.22 -43.17 -19.72
CA ALA A 17 -5.53 -44.54 -19.31
C ALA A 17 -5.11 -44.82 -17.86
N GLU A 18 -3.89 -44.44 -17.47
CA GLU A 18 -3.40 -44.60 -16.09
C GLU A 18 -4.19 -43.75 -15.10
N ARG A 19 -4.57 -42.52 -15.50
CA ARG A 19 -5.38 -41.64 -14.67
C ARG A 19 -6.78 -42.20 -14.42
N ASN A 20 -7.39 -42.82 -15.44
CA ASN A 20 -8.72 -43.43 -15.33
C ASN A 20 -8.69 -44.73 -14.52
N ASN A 21 -7.66 -45.56 -14.71
CA ASN A 21 -7.50 -46.81 -13.96
C ASN A 21 -7.13 -46.58 -12.49
N HIS A 22 -6.42 -45.49 -12.19
CA HIS A 22 -5.95 -45.16 -10.84
C HIS A 22 -6.16 -43.68 -10.48
N PRO A 23 -7.40 -43.25 -10.20
CA PRO A 23 -7.73 -41.84 -9.92
C PRO A 23 -6.99 -41.23 -8.71
N GLN A 24 -6.49 -42.07 -7.81
CA GLN A 24 -5.70 -41.70 -6.63
C GLN A 24 -4.25 -41.31 -6.95
N LEU A 25 -3.73 -41.61 -8.14
CA LEU A 25 -2.35 -41.28 -8.49
C LEU A 25 -2.16 -39.77 -8.63
N SER A 26 -1.13 -39.25 -7.93
CA SER A 26 -0.73 -37.85 -8.08
C SER A 26 -0.09 -37.60 -9.46
N CYS A 27 -0.14 -36.35 -9.94
CA CYS A 27 0.55 -35.96 -11.19
C CYS A 27 2.06 -36.27 -11.18
N ARG A 28 2.70 -36.29 -9.99
CA ARG A 28 4.12 -36.66 -9.84
C ARG A 28 4.34 -38.16 -10.06
N ALA A 29 3.46 -39.00 -9.52
CA ALA A 29 3.53 -40.45 -9.73
C ALA A 29 3.30 -40.82 -11.21
N LEU A 30 2.34 -40.15 -11.86
CA LEU A 30 2.12 -40.31 -13.30
C LEU A 30 3.35 -39.89 -14.13
N ALA A 31 4.07 -38.83 -13.73
CA ALA A 31 5.32 -38.43 -14.39
C ALA A 31 6.38 -39.53 -14.34
N GLN A 32 6.58 -40.13 -13.17
CA GLN A 32 7.53 -41.23 -12.99
C GLN A 32 7.15 -42.49 -13.78
N LEU A 33 5.86 -42.83 -13.84
CA LEU A 33 5.37 -43.97 -14.64
C LEU A 33 5.61 -43.77 -16.13
N VAL A 34 5.37 -42.56 -16.63
CA VAL A 34 5.58 -42.24 -18.04
C VAL A 34 7.07 -42.17 -18.37
N GLU A 35 7.88 -41.58 -17.49
CA GLU A 35 9.35 -41.56 -17.62
C GLU A 35 9.91 -42.99 -17.67
N LYS A 36 9.45 -43.88 -16.78
CA LYS A 36 9.88 -45.28 -16.76
C LYS A 36 9.52 -46.04 -18.05
N LYS A 37 8.33 -45.79 -18.60
CA LYS A 37 7.83 -46.55 -19.76
C LYS A 37 8.33 -46.02 -21.10
N PHE A 38 8.41 -44.71 -21.27
CA PHE A 38 8.75 -44.07 -22.55
C PHE A 38 10.14 -43.44 -22.54
N GLN A 39 10.91 -43.58 -21.45
CA GLN A 39 12.23 -42.95 -21.24
C GLN A 39 12.22 -41.44 -21.56
N THR A 40 11.09 -40.78 -21.32
CA THR A 40 10.88 -39.36 -21.63
C THR A 40 10.56 -38.60 -20.35
N LYS A 41 11.42 -37.62 -19.99
CA LYS A 41 11.19 -36.75 -18.83
C LYS A 41 10.05 -35.77 -19.11
N ILE A 42 8.98 -35.82 -18.32
CA ILE A 42 7.82 -34.95 -18.46
C ILE A 42 7.56 -34.23 -17.14
N SER A 43 7.34 -32.91 -17.22
CA SER A 43 7.05 -32.11 -16.04
C SER A 43 5.66 -32.40 -15.46
N LYS A 44 5.50 -32.20 -14.14
CA LYS A 44 4.19 -32.26 -13.46
C LYS A 44 3.15 -31.37 -14.15
N SER A 45 3.55 -30.18 -14.60
CA SER A 45 2.65 -29.21 -15.23
C SER A 45 2.12 -29.71 -16.57
N SER A 46 2.97 -30.35 -17.38
CA SER A 46 2.60 -30.94 -18.67
C SER A 46 1.52 -32.03 -18.50
N ILE A 47 1.66 -32.88 -17.48
CA ILE A 47 0.66 -33.92 -17.16
C ILE A 47 -0.66 -33.30 -16.68
N ASN A 48 -0.58 -32.28 -15.84
CA ASN A 48 -1.78 -31.57 -15.36
C ASN A 48 -2.55 -30.94 -16.52
N ASN A 49 -1.86 -30.35 -17.50
CA ASN A 49 -2.48 -29.79 -18.69
C ASN A 49 -3.17 -30.86 -19.55
N VAL A 50 -2.54 -32.02 -19.75
CA VAL A 50 -3.16 -33.16 -20.46
C VAL A 50 -4.44 -33.63 -19.77
N ILE A 51 -4.41 -33.77 -18.44
CA ILE A 51 -5.57 -34.22 -17.64
C ILE A 51 -6.71 -33.19 -17.70
N LYS A 52 -6.38 -31.89 -17.57
CA LYS A 52 -7.36 -30.80 -17.66
C LYS A 52 -8.01 -30.73 -19.05
N GLN A 53 -7.21 -30.82 -20.11
CA GLN A 53 -7.70 -30.80 -21.49
C GLN A 53 -8.62 -31.99 -21.83
N ALA A 54 -8.46 -33.12 -21.13
CA ALA A 54 -9.29 -34.30 -21.30
C ALA A 54 -10.51 -34.34 -20.37
N GLY A 55 -10.72 -33.32 -19.52
CA GLY A 55 -11.82 -33.30 -18.55
C GLY A 55 -11.69 -34.34 -17.42
N ALA A 56 -10.52 -34.97 -17.27
CA ALA A 56 -10.27 -36.02 -16.27
C ALA A 56 -9.74 -35.47 -14.92
N SER A 57 -9.82 -34.16 -14.72
CA SER A 57 -9.46 -33.53 -13.45
C SER A 57 -10.55 -33.82 -12.42
N LEU A 58 -10.17 -34.45 -11.31
CA LEU A 58 -11.08 -34.57 -10.16
C LEU A 58 -11.38 -33.17 -9.61
N PRO A 59 -12.61 -32.90 -9.14
CA PRO A 59 -12.94 -31.64 -8.50
C PRO A 59 -12.01 -31.45 -7.31
N VAL A 60 -11.18 -30.40 -7.36
CA VAL A 60 -10.24 -30.06 -6.31
C VAL A 60 -11.02 -29.30 -5.23
N GLY A 61 -11.63 -30.05 -4.32
CA GLY A 61 -12.23 -29.54 -3.10
C GLY A 61 -11.68 -30.29 -1.90
N ARG A 62 -11.38 -29.57 -0.81
CA ARG A 62 -11.13 -30.23 0.49
C ARG A 62 -12.37 -31.07 0.80
N LYS A 63 -12.21 -32.39 1.02
CA LYS A 63 -13.30 -33.21 1.54
C LYS A 63 -13.83 -32.51 2.80
N PRO A 64 -15.13 -32.19 2.90
CA PRO A 64 -15.66 -31.56 4.10
C PRO A 64 -15.31 -32.46 5.28
N LYS A 65 -14.64 -31.89 6.30
CA LYS A 65 -14.44 -32.60 7.58
C LYS A 65 -15.82 -33.06 8.04
N LYS A 66 -15.98 -34.36 8.33
CA LYS A 66 -17.22 -34.89 8.95
C LYS A 66 -17.48 -34.03 10.19
N LYS A 67 -18.50 -33.17 10.14
CA LYS A 67 -18.94 -32.37 11.29
C LYS A 67 -19.35 -33.35 12.37
N GLN A 68 -18.58 -33.40 13.47
CA GLN A 68 -19.10 -33.96 14.71
C GLN A 68 -20.33 -33.13 15.08
N LEU A 69 -21.44 -33.84 15.30
CA LEU A 69 -22.74 -33.27 15.60
C LEU A 69 -22.69 -32.63 17.00
N THR A 70 -22.25 -31.38 17.10
CA THR A 70 -22.40 -30.59 18.33
C THR A 70 -23.85 -30.12 18.43
N LYS A 71 -24.53 -30.63 19.45
CA LYS A 71 -25.89 -30.29 19.89
C LYS A 71 -26.09 -28.77 19.86
N ALA A 72 -26.99 -28.30 19.01
CA ALA A 72 -27.34 -26.89 18.89
C ALA A 72 -28.07 -26.41 20.17
N LEU A 73 -27.50 -25.41 20.85
CA LEU A 73 -28.26 -24.55 21.76
C LEU A 73 -29.16 -23.64 20.91
N SER A 74 -30.46 -23.76 21.13
CA SER A 74 -31.49 -22.86 20.63
C SER A 74 -31.35 -21.48 21.29
N LEU A 75 -31.04 -20.46 20.52
CA LEU A 75 -31.21 -19.06 20.92
C LEU A 75 -32.61 -18.55 20.52
N PRO A 76 -33.26 -17.73 21.35
CA PRO A 76 -34.62 -17.26 21.13
C PRO A 76 -34.70 -16.24 19.99
N GLN A 77 -35.73 -16.37 19.16
CA GLN A 77 -36.08 -15.41 18.12
C GLN A 77 -36.59 -14.12 18.77
N VAL A 78 -35.90 -13.01 18.53
CA VAL A 78 -36.38 -11.66 18.86
C VAL A 78 -37.10 -11.10 17.64
N THR A 79 -38.42 -10.96 17.76
CA THR A 79 -39.29 -10.35 16.76
C THR A 79 -39.17 -8.82 16.86
N VAL A 80 -38.44 -8.19 15.94
CA VAL A 80 -38.44 -6.72 15.81
C VAL A 80 -39.61 -6.31 14.92
N LYS A 81 -40.70 -5.86 15.55
CA LYS A 81 -41.79 -5.14 14.88
C LYS A 81 -41.44 -3.65 14.83
N GLY A 82 -41.53 -3.05 13.64
CA GLY A 82 -41.66 -1.60 13.47
C GLY A 82 -40.45 -0.92 12.83
N LEU A 83 -40.31 -1.07 11.51
CA LEU A 83 -39.63 -0.07 10.69
C LEU A 83 -40.55 0.26 9.51
N VAL A 84 -40.96 1.53 9.47
CA VAL A 84 -41.75 2.15 8.40
C VAL A 84 -40.85 2.27 7.16
N PRO A 85 -41.29 1.82 5.97
CA PRO A 85 -40.52 2.02 4.75
C PRO A 85 -40.49 3.52 4.40
N LEU A 86 -39.30 4.09 4.24
CA LEU A 86 -39.13 5.39 3.57
C LEU A 86 -39.47 5.22 2.09
N SER A 87 -40.56 5.85 1.66
CA SER A 87 -40.94 5.99 0.26
C SER A 87 -39.95 6.92 -0.44
N LEU A 88 -39.18 6.40 -1.40
CA LEU A 88 -38.38 7.21 -2.31
C LEU A 88 -39.29 7.93 -3.33
N PRO A 89 -38.94 9.17 -3.77
CA PRO A 89 -39.69 9.87 -4.81
C PRO A 89 -39.63 9.09 -6.13
N ARG A 90 -40.81 8.96 -6.75
CA ARG A 90 -41.02 8.34 -8.05
C ARG A 90 -40.41 9.24 -9.13
N GLU A 91 -39.40 8.75 -9.85
CA GLU A 91 -38.93 9.41 -11.07
C GLU A 91 -40.02 9.32 -12.15
N GLU A 92 -40.36 10.47 -12.71
CA GLU A 92 -41.25 10.60 -13.86
C GLU A 92 -40.54 10.04 -15.11
N THR A 93 -41.19 9.07 -15.72
CA THR A 93 -40.83 8.48 -17.01
C THR A 93 -40.99 9.51 -18.13
N VAL A 94 -39.88 9.91 -18.76
CA VAL A 94 -39.87 10.64 -20.04
C VAL A 94 -39.93 9.61 -21.18
N PRO A 95 -40.80 9.79 -22.19
CA PRO A 95 -40.94 8.84 -23.29
C PRO A 95 -39.76 8.90 -24.27
N ALA A 96 -39.36 7.72 -24.73
CA ALA A 96 -38.32 7.49 -25.72
C ALA A 96 -38.66 8.11 -27.09
N PRO A 97 -37.68 8.68 -27.82
CA PRO A 97 -37.85 8.98 -29.23
C PRO A 97 -37.53 7.78 -30.11
N GLU A 98 -38.28 7.75 -31.21
CA GLU A 98 -38.38 6.72 -32.24
C GLU A 98 -37.06 6.40 -32.95
N THR A 99 -36.99 5.13 -33.32
CA THR A 99 -36.07 4.51 -34.27
C THR A 99 -36.01 5.27 -35.59
N ALA A 100 -34.80 5.73 -35.96
CA ALA A 100 -34.47 6.15 -37.32
C ALA A 100 -33.50 5.15 -37.95
N GLU A 101 -33.87 4.71 -39.15
CA GLU A 101 -33.25 3.69 -39.99
C GLU A 101 -31.80 4.05 -40.39
N ALA A 102 -30.89 3.09 -40.25
CA ALA A 102 -29.52 3.20 -40.73
C ALA A 102 -29.47 2.93 -42.24
N THR A 103 -29.24 4.00 -43.02
CA THR A 103 -28.91 3.91 -44.45
C THR A 103 -27.41 3.69 -44.62
N ASP A 104 -27.09 2.60 -45.31
CA ASP A 104 -25.78 2.20 -45.81
C ASP A 104 -25.26 3.22 -46.85
N ARG A 105 -24.19 3.96 -46.52
CA ARG A 105 -23.37 4.71 -47.49
C ARG A 105 -21.91 4.69 -47.10
N GLY A 106 -21.15 3.89 -47.86
CA GLY A 106 -19.69 3.93 -47.89
C GLY A 106 -19.17 5.32 -48.25
N LEU A 107 -18.18 5.78 -47.48
CA LEU A 107 -17.40 6.96 -47.77
C LEU A 107 -15.92 6.57 -47.84
N SER A 108 -15.42 6.65 -49.07
CA SER A 108 -14.01 6.64 -49.43
C SER A 108 -13.29 7.86 -48.84
N LEU A 109 -12.11 7.62 -48.29
CA LEU A 109 -11.16 8.66 -47.87
C LEU A 109 -10.58 9.37 -49.09
N PRO A 110 -10.57 10.71 -49.16
CA PRO A 110 -9.66 11.43 -50.03
C PRO A 110 -8.35 11.73 -49.29
N GLU A 111 -7.24 11.47 -49.97
CA GLU A 111 -5.88 11.88 -49.60
C GLU A 111 -5.82 13.38 -49.30
N ARG A 112 -5.31 13.74 -48.12
CA ARG A 112 -4.99 15.12 -47.76
C ARG A 112 -3.55 15.44 -48.16
N LYS A 113 -3.41 16.23 -49.22
CA LYS A 113 -2.20 16.99 -49.55
C LYS A 113 -1.90 18.01 -48.44
N ALA A 114 -0.63 18.08 -48.05
CA ALA A 114 -0.09 19.11 -47.18
C ALA A 114 -0.11 20.49 -47.85
N PRO A 115 -0.41 21.57 -47.12
CA PRO A 115 0.02 22.90 -47.50
C PRO A 115 1.17 23.36 -46.59
N ALA A 116 2.29 23.68 -47.23
CA ALA A 116 3.29 24.59 -46.69
C ALA A 116 2.65 25.99 -46.58
N GLY A 117 2.75 26.61 -45.40
CA GLY A 117 2.21 27.93 -45.13
C GLY A 117 2.98 28.60 -44.01
N THR A 118 3.97 29.40 -44.40
CA THR A 118 4.69 30.41 -43.61
C THR A 118 3.72 31.36 -42.91
N VAL A 119 3.88 31.53 -41.59
CA VAL A 119 3.20 32.55 -40.79
C VAL A 119 4.16 33.72 -40.55
N PRO A 120 3.75 34.98 -40.80
CA PRO A 120 4.53 36.15 -40.45
C PRO A 120 4.35 36.52 -38.98
N THR A 121 5.47 36.87 -38.35
CA THR A 121 5.58 37.48 -37.03
C THR A 121 4.91 38.86 -37.03
N GLN A 122 3.90 39.05 -36.18
CA GLN A 122 3.46 40.37 -35.75
C GLN A 122 3.56 40.49 -34.23
N ALA A 123 4.40 41.43 -33.82
CA ALA A 123 4.51 41.91 -32.47
C ALA A 123 3.26 42.73 -32.12
N ALA A 124 2.62 42.41 -31.00
CA ALA A 124 1.61 43.25 -30.38
C ALA A 124 1.98 43.45 -28.91
N SER A 125 2.11 44.74 -28.60
CA SER A 125 2.26 45.45 -27.35
C SER A 125 1.61 44.81 -26.11
N ALA A 126 2.39 44.84 -25.03
CA ALA A 126 2.02 44.56 -23.66
C ALA A 126 1.03 45.61 -23.10
N GLU A 127 -0.02 45.12 -22.45
CA GLU A 127 -0.77 45.84 -21.40
C GLU A 127 -0.41 45.20 -20.06
N GLU A 128 0.15 46.03 -19.16
CA GLU A 128 0.41 45.72 -17.75
C GLU A 128 -0.90 45.47 -16.99
N PRO A 129 -1.03 44.38 -16.21
CA PRO A 129 -1.90 44.36 -15.06
C PRO A 129 -1.12 44.71 -13.79
N ALA A 130 -1.77 45.52 -12.96
CA ALA A 130 -1.29 46.09 -11.73
C ALA A 130 -0.67 45.07 -10.76
N ALA A 131 0.43 45.48 -10.15
CA ALA A 131 1.15 44.79 -9.09
C ALA A 131 0.23 44.50 -7.90
N VAL A 132 0.00 43.21 -7.64
CA VAL A 132 -0.41 42.72 -6.33
C VAL A 132 0.87 42.55 -5.52
N GLU A 133 0.97 43.26 -4.39
CA GLU A 133 2.07 43.13 -3.43
C GLU A 133 2.09 41.71 -2.86
N GLU A 134 2.87 40.84 -3.50
CA GLU A 134 3.24 39.54 -2.97
C GLU A 134 4.26 39.79 -1.86
N SER A 135 3.84 39.62 -0.61
CA SER A 135 4.71 39.76 0.56
C SER A 135 5.89 38.79 0.41
N ALA A 136 7.08 39.34 0.14
CA ALA A 136 8.30 38.59 0.00
C ALA A 136 8.62 37.84 1.31
N ILE A 137 8.32 36.55 1.34
CA ILE A 137 8.83 35.62 2.33
C ILE A 137 10.33 35.50 2.05
N VAL A 138 11.14 36.18 2.86
CA VAL A 138 12.61 36.06 2.85
C VAL A 138 12.97 34.59 3.00
N THR A 139 13.31 33.94 1.89
CA THR A 139 13.70 32.54 1.84
C THR A 139 15.13 32.46 2.35
N GLN A 140 15.31 32.28 3.66
CA GLN A 140 16.63 31.92 4.20
C GLN A 140 17.05 30.61 3.56
N ALA A 141 18.18 30.62 2.84
CA ALA A 141 18.76 29.41 2.25
C ALA A 141 18.98 28.38 3.37
N SER A 142 18.18 27.32 3.36
CA SER A 142 18.28 26.23 4.33
C SER A 142 19.60 25.50 4.07
N GLY A 143 20.56 25.69 4.97
CA GLY A 143 21.84 24.98 4.89
C GLY A 143 21.63 23.47 5.05
N GLU A 144 22.34 22.66 4.25
CA GLU A 144 22.38 21.20 4.44
C GLU A 144 22.87 20.88 5.86
N GLN A 145 22.02 20.22 6.66
CA GLN A 145 22.38 19.79 7.99
C GLN A 145 22.87 18.33 7.94
N ALA A 146 24.08 18.07 8.43
CA ALA A 146 24.57 16.70 8.58
C ALA A 146 23.68 15.93 9.57
N CYS A 147 23.27 14.72 9.20
CA CYS A 147 22.48 13.81 10.02
C CYS A 147 23.03 12.37 9.89
N SER A 148 22.58 11.44 10.72
CA SER A 148 22.96 10.02 10.65
C SER A 148 21.77 9.16 10.22
N GLY A 149 22.03 7.89 9.90
CA GLY A 149 21.03 6.89 9.58
C GLY A 149 20.06 6.58 10.72
N ALA A 150 20.30 7.12 11.91
CA ALA A 150 19.35 7.24 13.01
C ALA A 150 17.99 7.76 12.57
N ILE A 151 17.98 8.63 11.57
CA ILE A 151 16.76 9.21 11.00
C ILE A 151 15.79 8.13 10.50
N LEU A 152 16.28 6.94 10.12
CA LEU A 152 15.42 5.80 9.78
C LEU A 152 14.61 5.34 10.99
N LEU A 153 15.24 5.19 12.16
CA LEU A 153 14.56 4.80 13.41
C LEU A 153 13.57 5.88 13.86
N LYS A 154 13.91 7.16 13.67
CA LYS A 154 12.97 8.27 13.92
C LYS A 154 11.77 8.23 12.99
N ALA A 155 11.98 7.86 11.73
CA ALA A 155 10.90 7.67 10.77
C ALA A 155 9.97 6.53 11.21
N ILE A 156 10.54 5.42 11.69
CA ILE A 156 9.76 4.31 12.25
C ILE A 156 9.02 4.73 13.52
N ASP A 157 9.65 5.47 14.44
CA ASP A 157 8.97 6.01 15.63
C ASP A 157 7.76 6.89 15.26
N ALA A 158 7.88 7.73 14.22
CA ALA A 158 6.76 8.51 13.72
C ALA A 158 5.59 7.65 13.18
N LEU A 159 5.88 6.44 12.68
CA LEU A 159 4.87 5.45 12.28
C LEU A 159 4.28 4.70 13.48
N LEU A 160 5.08 4.36 14.49
CA LEU A 160 4.60 3.62 15.66
C LEU A 160 3.92 4.53 16.70
N GLY A 161 4.27 5.82 16.74
CA GLY A 161 3.87 6.74 17.81
C GLY A 161 4.41 6.35 19.18
N GLY A 162 5.52 5.61 19.25
CA GLY A 162 5.96 5.01 20.50
C GLY A 162 6.61 6.00 21.46
N SER A 163 7.43 6.95 20.98
CA SER A 163 7.95 8.06 21.78
C SER A 163 6.82 8.86 22.44
N GLN A 164 5.77 9.18 21.68
CA GLN A 164 4.58 9.85 22.17
C GLN A 164 3.83 8.99 23.21
N SER A 165 3.66 7.70 22.94
CA SER A 165 2.97 6.78 23.85
C SER A 165 3.72 6.60 25.18
N ILE A 166 5.05 6.45 25.13
CA ILE A 166 5.93 6.41 26.30
C ILE A 166 5.82 7.72 27.07
N ALA A 167 5.93 8.88 26.40
CA ALA A 167 5.84 10.19 27.03
C ALA A 167 4.50 10.40 27.75
N GLN A 168 3.39 10.00 27.12
CA GLN A 168 2.05 10.09 27.70
C GLN A 168 1.89 9.17 28.91
N ALA A 169 2.38 7.93 28.82
CA ALA A 169 2.29 6.98 29.93
C ALA A 169 3.11 7.42 31.14
N LEU A 170 4.32 7.94 30.91
CA LEU A 170 5.16 8.51 31.97
C LEU A 170 4.53 9.76 32.58
N SER A 171 3.95 10.64 31.76
CA SER A 171 3.28 11.85 32.25
C SER A 171 2.10 11.52 33.17
N LYS A 172 1.41 10.39 32.96
CA LYS A 172 0.35 9.90 33.86
C LYS A 172 0.87 9.38 35.20
N GLN A 173 2.14 8.96 35.28
CA GLN A 173 2.76 8.48 36.51
C GLN A 173 3.39 9.60 37.34
N LEU A 174 3.81 10.68 36.70
CA LEU A 174 4.40 11.83 37.38
C LEU A 174 3.29 12.64 38.08
N ALA A 175 3.53 13.02 39.34
CA ALA A 175 2.59 13.84 40.11
C ALA A 175 2.33 15.22 39.47
N GLN A 176 3.27 15.72 38.68
CA GLN A 176 3.12 16.94 37.88
C GLN A 176 3.48 16.63 36.42
N PRO A 177 2.60 16.95 35.45
CA PRO A 177 2.88 16.75 34.04
C PRO A 177 4.06 17.64 33.63
N LYS A 178 5.11 17.04 33.07
CA LYS A 178 6.26 17.76 32.51
C LYS A 178 6.09 17.85 30.98
N PRO A 179 5.61 18.97 30.41
CA PRO A 179 5.34 19.08 28.97
C PRO A 179 6.59 18.84 28.10
N GLU A 180 7.77 19.12 28.64
CA GLU A 180 9.06 18.90 27.98
C GLU A 180 9.43 17.41 27.82
N LEU A 181 8.76 16.50 28.53
CA LEU A 181 9.13 15.08 28.57
C LEU A 181 9.09 14.45 27.17
N ARG A 182 8.15 14.89 26.32
CA ARG A 182 8.06 14.41 24.93
C ARG A 182 9.30 14.79 24.13
N THR A 183 9.63 16.09 24.07
CA THR A 183 10.81 16.60 23.35
C THR A 183 12.07 15.91 23.85
N LYS A 184 12.15 15.71 25.16
CA LYS A 184 13.25 15.03 25.83
C LYS A 184 13.39 13.54 25.49
N ILE A 185 12.29 12.79 25.40
CA ILE A 185 12.33 11.39 24.96
C ILE A 185 12.75 11.32 23.50
N GLN A 186 12.25 12.23 22.67
CA GLN A 186 12.68 12.34 21.28
C GLN A 186 14.18 12.63 21.18
N ASP A 187 14.68 13.59 21.96
CA ASP A 187 16.09 13.92 22.03
C ASP A 187 16.92 12.74 22.50
N CYS A 188 16.43 11.95 23.47
CA CYS A 188 17.11 10.73 23.91
C CYS A 188 17.20 9.66 22.81
N LEU A 189 16.14 9.48 22.02
CA LEU A 189 16.16 8.58 20.88
C LEU A 189 17.16 9.06 19.82
N ASP A 190 17.19 10.36 19.54
CA ASP A 190 18.11 10.97 18.58
C ASP A 190 19.58 10.91 19.08
N LYS A 191 19.83 11.18 20.37
CA LYS A 191 21.16 11.22 20.99
C LYS A 191 21.74 9.83 21.30
N LYS A 192 20.94 8.83 21.71
CA LYS A 192 21.46 7.46 21.92
C LYS A 192 22.04 6.83 20.64
N ILE A 193 21.64 7.31 19.48
CA ILE A 193 22.16 6.84 18.20
C ILE A 193 23.47 7.59 17.82
N SER A 194 23.71 8.78 18.37
CA SER A 194 24.95 9.56 18.29
C SER A 194 25.78 9.39 19.57
N LEU A 195 26.72 8.45 19.56
CA LEU A 195 27.40 7.83 20.72
C LEU A 195 28.04 8.71 21.82
N ASP A 196 27.99 10.04 21.82
CA ASP A 196 28.85 10.85 22.72
C ASP A 196 28.22 12.01 23.53
N ILE A 197 26.89 12.18 23.58
CA ILE A 197 26.32 13.23 24.44
C ILE A 197 25.03 12.72 25.10
N SER A 198 25.03 12.51 26.44
CA SER A 198 23.88 12.68 27.37
C SER A 198 24.07 12.09 28.79
N GLN A 199 25.29 11.98 29.34
CA GLN A 199 25.45 11.40 30.70
C GLN A 199 24.70 12.20 31.79
N SER A 200 24.70 13.54 31.74
CA SER A 200 24.02 14.36 32.75
C SER A 200 22.49 14.31 32.68
N TYR A 201 21.93 13.96 31.52
CA TYR A 201 20.48 13.98 31.28
C TYR A 201 19.84 12.61 31.47
N LEU A 202 20.59 11.54 31.18
CA LEU A 202 20.21 10.19 31.60
C LEU A 202 20.07 10.13 33.13
N GLN A 203 20.87 10.86 33.90
CA GLN A 203 20.77 10.91 35.36
C GLN A 203 19.42 11.44 35.89
N ASP A 204 18.80 12.43 35.23
CA ASP A 204 17.48 12.95 35.64
C ASP A 204 16.32 12.00 35.26
N LEU A 205 16.49 11.26 34.17
CA LEU A 205 15.53 10.28 33.67
C LEU A 205 15.69 8.89 34.32
N GLU A 206 16.89 8.54 34.78
CA GLU A 206 17.21 7.33 35.55
C GLU A 206 16.48 7.30 36.89
N GLN A 207 16.10 8.47 37.43
CA GLN A 207 15.27 8.56 38.62
C GLN A 207 13.80 8.17 38.37
N VAL A 208 13.36 8.08 37.11
CA VAL A 208 11.99 7.66 36.78
C VAL A 208 11.91 6.13 36.83
N ILE A 209 11.44 5.61 37.97
CA ILE A 209 11.16 4.17 38.15
C ILE A 209 9.86 3.84 37.43
N ILE A 210 9.95 3.00 36.40
CA ILE A 210 8.80 2.51 35.64
C ILE A 210 8.45 1.12 36.16
N LYS A 211 7.21 0.96 36.61
CA LYS A 211 6.71 -0.37 36.98
C LYS A 211 6.80 -1.30 35.75
N PRO A 212 7.37 -2.52 35.86
CA PRO A 212 7.51 -3.44 34.74
C PRO A 212 6.20 -3.74 34.00
N SER A 213 5.07 -3.78 34.72
CA SER A 213 3.75 -3.95 34.12
C SER A 213 3.41 -2.81 33.17
N VAL A 214 3.71 -1.56 33.54
CA VAL A 214 3.43 -0.40 32.69
C VAL A 214 4.35 -0.36 31.48
N ALA A 215 5.62 -0.72 31.64
CA ALA A 215 6.53 -0.87 30.50
C ALA A 215 6.03 -1.92 29.50
N LYS A 216 5.54 -3.07 29.99
CA LYS A 216 4.93 -4.12 29.18
C LYS A 216 3.67 -3.63 28.46
N ASP A 217 2.78 -2.93 29.18
CA ASP A 217 1.55 -2.39 28.61
C ASP A 217 1.86 -1.36 27.51
N ILE A 218 2.80 -0.44 27.75
CA ILE A 218 3.21 0.55 26.75
C ILE A 218 3.73 -0.13 25.48
N LEU A 219 4.68 -1.07 25.60
CA LEU A 219 5.23 -1.76 24.44
C LEU A 219 4.18 -2.62 23.73
N GLY A 220 3.28 -3.26 24.49
CA GLY A 220 2.17 -4.04 23.96
C GLY A 220 1.22 -3.18 23.13
N GLU A 221 0.84 -2.00 23.63
CA GLU A 221 -0.01 -1.06 22.90
C GLU A 221 0.67 -0.51 21.63
N ILE A 222 1.95 -0.14 21.70
CA ILE A 222 2.71 0.37 20.54
C ILE A 222 2.78 -0.68 19.43
N LEU A 223 2.90 -1.95 19.81
CA LEU A 223 3.03 -3.07 18.89
C LEU A 223 1.69 -3.68 18.45
N LYS A 224 0.54 -3.11 18.84
CA LYS A 224 -0.75 -3.58 18.32
C LYS A 224 -0.80 -3.36 16.81
N LEU A 225 -0.79 -4.47 16.08
CA LEU A 225 -0.84 -4.47 14.63
C LEU A 225 -2.28 -4.59 14.15
N VAL A 226 -2.70 -3.64 13.33
CA VAL A 226 -3.90 -3.72 12.50
C VAL A 226 -3.53 -4.48 11.25
N HIS A 227 -4.17 -5.63 11.05
CA HIS A 227 -4.01 -6.44 9.86
C HIS A 227 -4.91 -5.94 8.73
N SER A 228 -6.17 -5.66 9.05
CA SER A 228 -7.16 -5.19 8.08
C SER A 228 -8.07 -4.11 8.66
N LEU A 229 -8.57 -3.27 7.77
CA LEU A 229 -9.58 -2.26 8.05
C LEU A 229 -10.89 -2.72 7.42
N LYS A 230 -11.91 -2.97 8.25
CA LYS A 230 -13.23 -3.35 7.78
C LYS A 230 -14.14 -2.12 7.76
N PHE A 231 -14.63 -1.77 6.58
CA PHE A 231 -15.62 -0.72 6.39
C PHE A 231 -17.00 -1.35 6.33
N SER A 232 -17.85 -1.01 7.29
CA SER A 232 -19.25 -1.44 7.32
C SER A 232 -20.14 -0.31 6.83
N LEU A 233 -21.03 -0.60 5.89
CA LEU A 233 -21.86 0.39 5.20
C LEU A 233 -23.28 0.42 5.78
N LEU A 234 -23.99 1.53 5.60
CA LEU A 234 -25.38 1.71 6.04
C LEU A 234 -26.35 0.74 5.36
N ASN A 235 -26.05 0.32 4.12
CA ASN A 235 -26.85 -0.65 3.38
C ASN A 235 -26.59 -2.12 3.78
N GLY A 236 -25.78 -2.35 4.82
CA GLY A 236 -25.39 -3.69 5.29
C GLY A 236 -24.22 -4.31 4.53
N GLY A 237 -23.75 -3.68 3.45
CA GLY A 237 -22.53 -4.08 2.76
C GLY A 237 -21.28 -3.86 3.60
N SER A 238 -20.19 -4.53 3.24
CA SER A 238 -18.87 -4.26 3.82
C SER A 238 -17.76 -4.63 2.86
N PHE A 239 -16.60 -4.00 3.02
CA PHE A 239 -15.38 -4.38 2.33
C PHE A 239 -14.17 -4.25 3.27
N TYR A 240 -13.07 -4.88 2.89
CA TYR A 240 -11.83 -4.86 3.66
C TYR A 240 -10.76 -4.10 2.87
N LEU A 241 -9.95 -3.31 3.55
CA LEU A 241 -8.68 -2.79 3.04
C LEU A 241 -7.55 -3.43 3.84
N ASP A 242 -6.41 -3.69 3.22
CA ASP A 242 -5.19 -3.90 4.00
C ASP A 242 -4.78 -2.60 4.68
N SER A 243 -4.16 -2.71 5.85
CA SER A 243 -3.84 -1.53 6.67
C SER A 243 -2.77 -0.61 6.06
N GLN A 244 -2.07 -1.07 5.01
CA GLN A 244 -1.12 -0.27 4.24
C GLN A 244 -1.75 0.36 2.98
N LEU A 245 -3.02 0.03 2.69
CA LEU A 245 -3.85 0.56 1.62
C LEU A 245 -3.37 0.21 0.22
N HIS A 246 -2.90 -1.02 0.02
CA HIS A 246 -2.57 -1.46 -1.33
C HIS A 246 -3.82 -1.68 -2.17
N THR A 247 -4.81 -2.41 -1.65
CA THR A 247 -6.00 -2.78 -2.40
C THR A 247 -7.20 -3.06 -1.50
N VAL A 248 -8.38 -3.18 -2.12
CA VAL A 248 -9.56 -3.79 -1.52
C VAL A 248 -9.39 -5.32 -1.47
N TRP A 249 -9.89 -5.94 -0.43
CA TRP A 249 -9.89 -7.40 -0.25
C TRP A 249 -11.33 -7.91 -0.06
N PRO A 250 -11.69 -9.06 -0.67
CA PRO A 250 -13.02 -9.65 -0.51
C PRO A 250 -13.21 -10.27 0.89
N ALA A 251 -12.13 -10.64 1.55
CA ALA A 251 -12.13 -11.22 2.88
C ALA A 251 -10.83 -10.88 3.61
N MET A 252 -10.77 -11.21 4.90
CA MET A 252 -9.60 -11.00 5.76
C MET A 252 -8.40 -11.92 5.42
N HIS A 253 -8.43 -12.61 4.28
CA HIS A 253 -7.34 -13.51 3.88
C HIS A 253 -6.25 -12.73 3.13
N MET A 254 -5.46 -11.94 3.88
CA MET A 254 -4.38 -11.11 3.33
C MET A 254 -3.04 -11.37 4.03
N PRO A 255 -1.90 -11.05 3.41
CA PRO A 255 -0.57 -11.19 4.02
C PRO A 255 -0.36 -10.32 5.27
N GLU A 256 0.21 -10.87 6.35
CA GLU A 256 0.60 -10.12 7.57
C GLU A 256 1.69 -9.06 7.31
N SER A 257 2.37 -9.15 6.17
CA SER A 257 3.32 -8.13 5.71
C SER A 257 2.63 -6.82 5.29
N PHE A 258 1.31 -6.83 5.11
CA PHE A 258 0.49 -5.63 4.89
C PHE A 258 -0.16 -5.09 6.17
N SER A 259 0.20 -5.63 7.34
CA SER A 259 -0.22 -5.05 8.62
C SER A 259 0.57 -3.78 8.94
N THR A 260 -0.01 -2.89 9.76
CA THR A 260 0.67 -1.73 10.33
C THR A 260 0.24 -1.53 11.78
N THR A 261 0.81 -0.57 12.51
CA THR A 261 0.37 -0.26 13.86
C THR A 261 -1.01 0.37 13.89
N ILE A 262 -1.70 0.19 15.01
CA ILE A 262 -2.96 0.88 15.27
C ILE A 262 -2.79 2.39 15.25
N TYR A 263 -1.65 2.91 15.72
CA TYR A 263 -1.34 4.34 15.68
C TYR A 263 -1.33 4.88 14.25
N GLU A 264 -0.60 4.23 13.34
CA GLU A 264 -0.52 4.68 11.95
C GLU A 264 -1.89 4.56 11.25
N ALA A 265 -2.57 3.42 11.41
CA ALA A 265 -3.87 3.19 10.81
C ALA A 265 -4.89 4.25 11.25
N LYS A 266 -4.93 4.58 12.56
CA LYS A 266 -5.80 5.64 13.09
C LYS A 266 -5.44 7.01 12.57
N SER A 267 -4.15 7.34 12.50
CA SER A 267 -3.69 8.63 11.96
C SER A 267 -4.16 8.82 10.53
N TYR A 268 -4.05 7.77 9.70
CA TYR A 268 -4.51 7.82 8.32
C TYR A 268 -6.04 7.92 8.20
N ILE A 269 -6.78 7.06 8.92
CA ILE A 269 -8.25 7.07 8.89
C ILE A 269 -8.81 8.38 9.44
N ALA A 270 -8.20 8.95 10.47
CA ALA A 270 -8.57 10.26 10.99
C ALA A 270 -8.42 11.34 9.91
N LYS A 271 -7.31 11.36 9.17
CA LYS A 271 -7.11 12.30 8.05
C LYS A 271 -8.17 12.11 6.95
N PHE A 272 -8.43 10.87 6.54
CA PHE A 272 -9.48 10.55 5.57
C PHE A 272 -10.88 11.04 6.02
N LEU A 273 -11.24 10.82 7.28
CA LEU A 273 -12.57 11.16 7.79
C LEU A 273 -12.76 12.64 8.12
N THR A 274 -11.70 13.32 8.56
CA THR A 274 -11.80 14.71 9.06
C THR A 274 -11.32 15.76 8.07
N GLN A 275 -10.30 15.46 7.26
CA GLN A 275 -9.67 16.42 6.34
C GLN A 275 -10.15 16.24 4.89
N GLU A 276 -11.11 15.33 4.65
CA GLU A 276 -11.65 15.02 3.32
C GLU A 276 -10.58 14.59 2.31
N LEU A 277 -9.43 14.12 2.80
CA LEU A 277 -8.39 13.54 1.95
C LEU A 277 -8.87 12.21 1.37
N PRO A 278 -8.61 11.90 0.10
CA PRO A 278 -9.01 10.64 -0.51
C PRO A 278 -8.26 9.43 0.05
N LEU A 279 -8.88 8.26 -0.01
CA LEU A 279 -8.17 6.99 0.10
C LEU A 279 -7.33 6.77 -1.16
N VAL A 280 -6.00 6.81 -1.04
CA VAL A 280 -5.08 6.57 -2.17
C VAL A 280 -4.61 5.11 -2.14
N LEU A 281 -5.35 4.24 -2.82
CA LEU A 281 -5.00 2.82 -2.92
C LEU A 281 -3.91 2.61 -3.98
N PHE A 282 -3.01 1.65 -3.77
CA PHE A 282 -2.00 1.31 -4.77
C PHE A 282 -2.65 0.83 -6.07
N MET A 283 -3.53 -0.17 -5.99
CA MET A 283 -4.16 -0.74 -7.17
C MET A 283 -5.58 -1.26 -6.94
N ALA A 284 -6.31 -1.48 -8.03
CA ALA A 284 -7.54 -2.27 -8.02
C ALA A 284 -7.24 -3.73 -7.63
N PRO A 285 -8.20 -4.45 -7.02
CA PRO A 285 -8.01 -5.85 -6.65
C PRO A 285 -8.01 -6.77 -7.85
N ASP A 286 -7.51 -7.99 -7.65
CA ASP A 286 -7.54 -9.07 -8.64
C ASP A 286 -6.93 -8.68 -10.00
N THR A 287 -6.93 -9.64 -10.93
CA THR A 287 -6.42 -9.41 -12.30
C THR A 287 -7.53 -9.61 -13.32
N ASP A 288 -8.33 -10.66 -13.16
CA ASP A 288 -9.29 -11.05 -14.20
C ASP A 288 -10.66 -10.41 -14.03
N THR A 289 -11.29 -10.56 -12.87
CA THR A 289 -12.68 -10.14 -12.63
C THR A 289 -12.78 -9.26 -11.39
N PRO A 290 -13.43 -8.09 -11.47
CA PRO A 290 -13.61 -7.25 -10.30
C PRO A 290 -14.59 -7.88 -9.30
N SER A 291 -14.23 -7.84 -8.01
CA SER A 291 -15.05 -8.39 -6.94
C SER A 291 -16.27 -7.52 -6.59
N ALA A 292 -17.27 -8.12 -5.95
CA ALA A 292 -18.44 -7.39 -5.47
C ALA A 292 -18.07 -6.40 -4.35
N GLU A 293 -17.08 -6.74 -3.53
CA GLU A 293 -16.55 -5.89 -2.47
C GLU A 293 -15.82 -4.68 -3.04
N PHE A 294 -15.15 -4.82 -4.19
CA PHE A 294 -14.57 -3.67 -4.90
C PHE A 294 -15.65 -2.70 -5.38
N PHE A 295 -16.75 -3.20 -5.96
CA PHE A 295 -17.88 -2.35 -6.34
C PHE A 295 -18.57 -1.72 -5.13
N SER A 296 -18.66 -2.46 -4.03
CA SER A 296 -19.15 -1.93 -2.75
C SER A 296 -18.26 -0.80 -2.23
N PHE A 297 -16.95 -0.89 -2.41
CA PHE A 297 -16.01 0.19 -2.13
C PHE A 297 -16.27 1.40 -3.04
N LEU A 298 -16.31 1.20 -4.37
CA LEU A 298 -16.47 2.28 -5.34
C LEU A 298 -17.76 3.10 -5.15
N GLN A 299 -18.83 2.46 -4.68
CA GLN A 299 -20.14 3.10 -4.51
C GLN A 299 -20.47 3.46 -3.06
N GLY A 300 -19.83 2.79 -2.11
CA GLY A 300 -20.23 2.79 -0.71
C GLY A 300 -19.44 3.72 0.19
N LEU A 301 -18.39 4.41 -0.29
CA LEU A 301 -17.59 5.26 0.60
C LEU A 301 -18.37 6.39 1.28
N ASP A 302 -19.43 6.89 0.64
CA ASP A 302 -20.29 7.91 1.25
C ASP A 302 -21.22 7.31 2.33
N LEU A 303 -21.41 5.99 2.29
CA LEU A 303 -22.33 5.24 3.15
C LEU A 303 -21.61 4.54 4.31
N ILE A 304 -20.36 4.89 4.62
CA ILE A 304 -19.62 4.25 5.71
C ILE A 304 -20.32 4.55 7.04
N LYS A 305 -20.72 3.49 7.73
CA LYS A 305 -21.30 3.52 9.07
C LYS A 305 -20.23 3.34 10.15
N ARG A 306 -19.28 2.43 9.93
CA ARG A 306 -18.26 2.06 10.92
C ARG A 306 -16.97 1.62 10.24
N VAL A 307 -15.84 1.99 10.84
CA VAL A 307 -14.52 1.44 10.50
C VAL A 307 -14.03 0.61 11.68
N SER A 308 -13.82 -0.69 11.48
CA SER A 308 -13.26 -1.59 12.48
C SER A 308 -11.79 -1.90 12.15
N TYR A 309 -10.93 -1.75 13.15
CA TYR A 309 -9.50 -2.07 13.10
C TYR A 309 -9.33 -3.51 13.57
N LEU A 310 -9.01 -4.42 12.66
CA LEU A 310 -8.94 -5.85 12.96
C LEU A 310 -7.49 -6.30 13.09
N GLY A 311 -7.18 -7.05 14.15
CA GLY A 311 -5.87 -7.66 14.39
C GLY A 311 -5.62 -8.89 13.52
N VAL A 312 -4.55 -9.65 13.78
CA VAL A 312 -4.17 -10.79 12.91
C VAL A 312 -5.14 -11.97 13.05
N ASP A 313 -5.74 -12.15 14.23
CA ASP A 313 -6.67 -13.24 14.53
C ASP A 313 -8.14 -12.87 14.26
N ALA A 314 -8.38 -11.81 13.49
CA ALA A 314 -9.72 -11.26 13.22
C ALA A 314 -10.44 -10.69 14.43
N GLU A 315 -9.72 -10.43 15.52
CA GLU A 315 -10.21 -9.71 16.68
C GLU A 315 -10.35 -8.22 16.36
N GLU A 316 -11.46 -7.61 16.82
CA GLU A 316 -11.63 -6.17 16.71
C GLU A 316 -10.80 -5.49 17.81
N LEU A 317 -9.74 -4.80 17.40
CA LEU A 317 -8.87 -4.05 18.31
C LEU A 317 -9.54 -2.74 18.74
N GLU A 318 -10.18 -2.07 17.79
CA GLU A 318 -10.91 -0.82 17.99
C GLU A 318 -11.96 -0.67 16.87
N GLY A 319 -12.97 0.16 17.10
CA GLY A 319 -13.89 0.57 16.04
C GLY A 319 -14.33 2.01 16.19
N LEU A 320 -14.58 2.65 15.04
CA LEU A 320 -14.98 4.04 14.93
C LEU A 320 -16.32 4.12 14.21
N ASP A 321 -17.36 4.51 14.92
CA ASP A 321 -18.67 4.79 14.34
C ASP A 321 -18.67 6.18 13.69
N ILE A 322 -19.29 6.29 12.52
CA ILE A 322 -19.40 7.51 11.74
C ILE A 322 -20.85 7.97 11.79
N GLU A 323 -21.08 9.10 12.45
CA GLU A 323 -22.42 9.65 12.63
C GLU A 323 -22.94 10.39 11.39
N GLN A 324 -22.03 10.97 10.61
CA GLN A 324 -22.36 11.82 9.47
C GLN A 324 -22.00 11.18 8.15
N VAL A 325 -23.01 11.01 7.31
CA VAL A 325 -22.85 10.71 5.88
C VAL A 325 -22.22 11.94 5.23
N LYS A 326 -20.97 11.80 4.81
CA LYS A 326 -20.22 12.81 4.06
C LYS A 326 -19.72 12.18 2.77
N ARG A 327 -19.60 13.00 1.72
CA ARG A 327 -18.95 12.55 0.49
C ARG A 327 -17.49 12.22 0.78
N ARG A 328 -17.03 11.07 0.31
CA ARG A 328 -15.69 10.53 0.52
C ARG A 328 -15.06 10.19 -0.80
N PHE A 329 -13.76 10.38 -0.86
CA PHE A 329 -13.02 10.28 -2.10
C PHE A 329 -12.05 9.11 -2.09
N PHE A 330 -11.74 8.61 -3.29
CA PHE A 330 -10.71 7.62 -3.51
C PHE A 330 -9.86 7.98 -4.74
N VAL A 331 -8.65 7.43 -4.76
CA VAL A 331 -7.77 7.34 -5.91
C VAL A 331 -7.19 5.93 -5.93
N PHE A 332 -7.14 5.27 -7.08
CA PHE A 332 -6.46 3.97 -7.21
C PHE A 332 -5.81 3.79 -8.58
N GLY A 333 -4.79 2.95 -8.64
CA GLY A 333 -4.16 2.53 -9.90
C GLY A 333 -4.90 1.36 -10.56
N LEU A 334 -5.08 1.41 -11.87
CA LEU A 334 -5.59 0.32 -12.69
C LEU A 334 -4.56 -0.02 -13.77
N TRP A 335 -3.97 -1.21 -13.66
CA TRP A 335 -2.95 -1.64 -14.59
C TRP A 335 -3.53 -2.06 -15.95
N PRO A 336 -2.78 -1.93 -17.06
CA PRO A 336 -3.27 -2.26 -18.40
C PRO A 336 -3.70 -3.72 -18.61
N TRP A 337 -3.36 -4.65 -17.73
CA TRP A 337 -3.80 -6.05 -17.81
C TRP A 337 -4.98 -6.39 -16.90
N GLN A 338 -5.38 -5.50 -16.00
CA GLN A 338 -6.49 -5.77 -15.09
C GLN A 338 -7.84 -5.64 -15.79
N PHE A 339 -8.73 -6.60 -15.57
CA PHE A 339 -10.13 -6.58 -16.00
C PHE A 339 -10.34 -6.45 -17.51
N LEU A 340 -9.48 -7.05 -18.33
CA LEU A 340 -9.55 -6.91 -19.80
C LEU A 340 -10.94 -7.21 -20.39
N SER A 341 -11.64 -8.22 -19.85
CA SER A 341 -13.00 -8.60 -20.27
C SER A 341 -14.11 -7.83 -19.55
N HIS A 342 -13.78 -7.07 -18.51
CA HIS A 342 -14.70 -6.42 -17.58
C HIS A 342 -14.48 -4.91 -17.49
N ARG A 343 -13.78 -4.33 -18.48
CA ARG A 343 -13.61 -2.90 -18.60
C ARG A 343 -13.70 -2.43 -20.04
N LYS A 344 -14.12 -1.19 -20.22
CA LYS A 344 -14.15 -0.51 -21.52
C LYS A 344 -13.59 0.89 -21.36
N VAL A 345 -12.57 1.23 -22.15
CA VAL A 345 -12.09 2.62 -22.25
C VAL A 345 -13.08 3.38 -23.12
N GLN A 346 -13.81 4.32 -22.52
CA GLN A 346 -14.83 5.11 -23.19
C GLN A 346 -14.23 6.31 -23.90
N LYS A 347 -13.29 7.00 -23.24
CA LYS A 347 -12.61 8.18 -23.76
C LYS A 347 -11.16 8.18 -23.31
N ILE A 348 -10.26 8.61 -24.19
CA ILE A 348 -8.88 8.96 -23.86
C ILE A 348 -8.52 10.27 -24.55
N GLY A 349 -7.96 11.21 -23.79
CA GLY A 349 -7.51 12.51 -24.28
C GLY A 349 -6.12 12.44 -24.92
N GLU A 350 -5.59 13.62 -25.24
CA GLU A 350 -4.23 13.78 -25.74
C GLU A 350 -3.22 13.72 -24.59
N PHE A 351 -2.08 13.07 -24.84
CA PHE A 351 -0.99 12.97 -23.86
C PHE A 351 -0.18 14.26 -23.81
N LYS A 352 -0.07 14.85 -22.63
CA LYS A 352 0.73 16.06 -22.34
C LYS A 352 1.90 15.72 -21.42
N PRO A 353 3.08 16.32 -21.62
CA PRO A 353 4.21 16.14 -20.71
C PRO A 353 3.87 16.72 -19.33
N PHE A 354 4.34 16.05 -18.29
CA PHE A 354 4.18 16.45 -16.89
C PHE A 354 5.46 16.13 -16.14
N TYR A 355 6.03 17.10 -15.45
CA TYR A 355 7.19 16.89 -14.59
C TYR A 355 6.72 16.74 -13.14
N SER A 356 7.04 15.61 -12.51
CA SER A 356 6.80 15.43 -11.08
C SER A 356 7.99 15.95 -10.30
N GLU A 357 7.80 17.04 -9.55
CA GLU A 357 8.82 17.57 -8.66
C GLU A 357 9.18 16.58 -7.55
N ALA A 358 8.19 15.82 -7.06
CA ALA A 358 8.41 14.86 -5.96
C ALA A 358 9.31 13.69 -6.36
N LEU A 359 9.30 13.30 -7.64
CA LEU A 359 10.08 12.17 -8.18
C LEU A 359 11.24 12.61 -9.06
N GLU A 360 11.38 13.92 -9.29
CA GLU A 360 12.33 14.53 -10.23
C GLU A 360 12.30 13.85 -11.62
N ARG A 361 11.10 13.55 -12.13
CA ARG A 361 10.92 12.73 -13.34
C ARG A 361 9.77 13.21 -14.23
N ASP A 362 10.00 13.13 -15.54
CA ASP A 362 8.98 13.38 -16.56
C ASP A 362 8.04 12.17 -16.77
N PHE A 363 6.77 12.50 -16.95
CA PHE A 363 5.68 11.60 -17.31
C PHE A 363 4.87 12.21 -18.47
N TYR A 364 3.98 11.40 -19.04
CA TYR A 364 2.98 11.88 -19.99
C TYR A 364 1.59 11.48 -19.54
N LEU A 365 0.68 12.45 -19.47
CA LEU A 365 -0.67 12.29 -18.92
C LEU A 365 -1.73 12.55 -19.97
N ALA A 366 -2.77 11.73 -20.00
CA ALA A 366 -3.99 12.00 -20.75
C ALA A 366 -5.21 11.74 -19.87
N GLU A 367 -6.25 12.56 -19.96
CA GLU A 367 -7.53 12.24 -19.33
C GLU A 367 -8.07 10.91 -19.87
N ILE A 368 -8.62 10.07 -18.99
CA ILE A 368 -9.22 8.79 -19.37
C ILE A 368 -10.55 8.58 -18.64
N GLU A 369 -11.49 7.96 -19.33
CA GLU A 369 -12.78 7.54 -18.79
C GLU A 369 -12.94 6.03 -19.05
N ILE A 370 -13.15 5.27 -17.97
CA ILE A 370 -13.23 3.81 -17.99
C ILE A 370 -14.56 3.38 -17.39
N ILE A 371 -15.27 2.50 -18.10
CA ILE A 371 -16.41 1.76 -17.58
C ILE A 371 -15.89 0.44 -17.02
N LEU A 372 -16.15 0.17 -15.75
CA LEU A 372 -15.90 -1.11 -15.10
C LEU A 372 -17.23 -1.87 -14.97
N MET A 373 -17.24 -3.15 -15.34
CA MET A 373 -18.41 -4.01 -15.37
C MET A 373 -18.31 -5.10 -14.30
N GLN A 374 -19.29 -5.19 -13.41
CA GLN A 374 -19.40 -6.26 -12.43
C GLN A 374 -20.28 -7.38 -13.01
N PRO A 375 -19.74 -8.58 -13.27
CA PRO A 375 -20.47 -9.59 -14.03
C PRO A 375 -21.62 -10.28 -13.29
N ILE A 376 -21.57 -10.34 -11.95
CA ILE A 376 -22.55 -11.05 -11.11
C ILE A 376 -23.82 -10.21 -10.90
N ALA A 377 -23.65 -8.92 -10.63
CA ALA A 377 -24.68 -7.93 -10.39
C ALA A 377 -25.10 -7.19 -11.67
N GLN A 378 -24.37 -7.40 -12.78
CA GLN A 378 -24.57 -6.71 -14.05
C GLN A 378 -24.58 -5.19 -13.88
N GLN A 379 -23.64 -4.70 -13.08
CA GLN A 379 -23.55 -3.30 -12.72
C GLN A 379 -22.33 -2.67 -13.38
N ASP A 380 -22.55 -1.51 -14.01
CA ASP A 380 -21.49 -0.74 -14.64
C ASP A 380 -21.22 0.53 -13.83
N ILE A 381 -19.94 0.86 -13.67
CA ILE A 381 -19.50 2.11 -13.05
C ILE A 381 -18.54 2.80 -14.02
N THR A 382 -18.88 4.04 -14.40
CA THR A 382 -17.98 4.92 -15.15
C THR A 382 -17.12 5.71 -14.18
N ILE A 383 -15.80 5.62 -14.34
CA ILE A 383 -14.83 6.32 -13.50
C ILE A 383 -13.89 7.13 -14.40
N LYS A 384 -13.61 8.36 -13.99
CA LYS A 384 -12.68 9.27 -14.67
C LYS A 384 -11.32 9.25 -13.98
N GLY A 385 -10.29 9.64 -14.72
CA GLY A 385 -8.94 9.67 -14.20
C GLY A 385 -7.90 10.07 -15.24
N LEU A 386 -6.68 9.58 -15.07
CA LEU A 386 -5.54 9.86 -15.93
C LEU A 386 -4.86 8.58 -16.40
N ALA A 387 -4.62 8.47 -17.70
CA ALA A 387 -3.66 7.52 -18.25
C ALA A 387 -2.25 8.10 -18.11
N LEU A 388 -1.35 7.33 -17.50
CA LEU A 388 0.05 7.66 -17.28
C LEU A 388 0.93 6.86 -18.24
N LYS A 389 1.89 7.52 -18.90
CA LYS A 389 3.03 6.88 -19.56
C LYS A 389 4.33 7.39 -18.95
N LEU A 390 5.35 6.53 -18.94
CA LEU A 390 6.70 6.88 -18.48
C LEU A 390 7.51 7.62 -19.54
N LYS A 391 7.22 7.36 -20.83
CA LYS A 391 7.79 8.05 -21.99
C LYS A 391 6.70 8.25 -23.04
N SER A 392 6.87 9.24 -23.92
CA SER A 392 5.87 9.57 -24.95
C SER A 392 5.51 8.39 -25.85
N ALA A 393 6.53 7.62 -26.26
CA ALA A 393 6.41 6.46 -27.13
C ALA A 393 5.91 5.18 -26.42
N ASP A 394 5.87 5.17 -25.09
CA ASP A 394 5.46 3.99 -24.34
C ASP A 394 3.95 3.75 -24.48
N LYS A 395 3.53 2.50 -24.21
CA LYS A 395 2.13 2.19 -23.96
C LYS A 395 1.71 2.83 -22.63
N ILE A 396 0.40 2.93 -22.41
CA ILE A 396 -0.14 3.32 -21.10
C ILE A 396 0.47 2.37 -20.07
N HIS A 397 1.13 2.95 -19.08
CA HIS A 397 1.76 2.23 -17.99
C HIS A 397 0.74 1.94 -16.88
N LEU A 398 -0.06 2.94 -16.53
CA LEU A 398 -1.07 2.87 -15.47
C LEU A 398 -2.24 3.81 -15.78
N ALA A 399 -3.46 3.47 -15.39
CA ALA A 399 -4.56 4.42 -15.31
C ALA A 399 -4.83 4.77 -13.83
N ILE A 400 -4.73 6.03 -13.45
CA ILE A 400 -5.01 6.54 -12.09
C ILE A 400 -6.45 7.03 -12.08
N LEU A 401 -7.34 6.32 -11.39
CA LEU A 401 -8.79 6.54 -11.40
C LEU A 401 -9.26 7.14 -10.07
N SER A 402 -10.27 8.01 -10.11
CA SER A 402 -10.78 8.70 -8.93
C SER A 402 -12.26 9.13 -9.06
N ASN A 403 -12.93 9.33 -7.92
CA ASN A 403 -14.24 9.99 -7.82
C ASN A 403 -14.16 11.46 -7.35
N LEU A 404 -12.96 12.05 -7.29
CA LEU A 404 -12.76 13.47 -6.95
C LEU A 404 -13.45 14.37 -7.99
N PRO A 405 -14.25 15.36 -7.57
CA PRO A 405 -14.87 16.31 -8.48
C PRO A 405 -13.83 17.30 -9.01
N GLU A 406 -13.83 17.52 -10.33
CA GLU A 406 -13.15 18.64 -10.99
C GLU A 406 -11.68 18.88 -10.57
N ILE A 407 -10.91 17.82 -10.35
CA ILE A 407 -9.50 17.93 -9.96
C ILE A 407 -8.62 18.20 -11.18
N LYS A 408 -7.65 19.12 -11.03
CA LYS A 408 -6.61 19.33 -12.04
C LYS A 408 -5.81 18.02 -12.23
N PRO A 409 -5.53 17.61 -13.48
CA PRO A 409 -4.75 16.40 -13.77
C PRO A 409 -3.45 16.30 -12.96
N GLU A 410 -2.72 17.41 -12.86
CA GLU A 410 -1.43 17.49 -12.18
C GLU A 410 -1.57 17.19 -10.67
N THR A 411 -2.64 17.69 -10.04
CA THR A 411 -2.90 17.43 -8.62
C THR A 411 -3.27 15.97 -8.37
N LEU A 412 -4.06 15.34 -9.25
CA LEU A 412 -4.44 13.94 -9.11
C LEU A 412 -3.24 13.00 -9.25
N VAL A 413 -2.37 13.24 -10.24
CA VAL A 413 -1.18 12.41 -10.42
C VAL A 413 -0.17 12.61 -9.29
N GLU A 414 0.05 13.85 -8.81
CA GLU A 414 0.94 14.13 -7.67
C GLU A 414 0.44 13.49 -6.39
N LEU A 415 -0.87 13.56 -6.14
CA LEU A 415 -1.48 12.88 -5.01
C LEU A 415 -1.22 11.36 -5.04
N TYR A 416 -1.32 10.74 -6.21
CA TYR A 416 -1.07 9.29 -6.35
C TYR A 416 0.43 8.95 -6.28
N LEU A 417 1.28 9.61 -7.06
CA LEU A 417 2.72 9.34 -7.13
C LEU A 417 3.47 9.73 -5.86
N SER A 418 3.00 10.74 -5.13
CA SER A 418 3.56 11.08 -3.83
C SER A 418 3.34 9.97 -2.79
N ARG A 419 2.26 9.18 -2.93
CA ARG A 419 2.00 8.00 -2.11
C ARG A 419 2.70 6.76 -2.66
N TRP A 420 2.73 6.58 -3.99
CA TRP A 420 3.30 5.41 -4.66
C TRP A 420 4.41 5.81 -5.63
N PRO A 421 5.58 6.25 -5.13
CA PRO A 421 6.67 6.79 -5.94
C PRO A 421 7.36 5.75 -6.85
N ASN A 422 7.33 4.46 -6.46
CA ASN A 422 8.07 3.38 -7.14
C ASN A 422 7.10 2.30 -7.65
N LEU A 423 6.36 2.60 -8.72
CA LEU A 423 5.22 1.78 -9.18
C LEU A 423 5.59 0.32 -9.45
N GLU A 424 6.65 0.07 -10.20
CA GLU A 424 7.06 -1.29 -10.58
C GLU A 424 7.59 -2.08 -9.38
N GLU A 425 8.47 -1.48 -8.59
CA GLU A 425 9.05 -2.12 -7.40
C GLU A 425 7.98 -2.37 -6.32
N ALA A 426 7.02 -1.46 -6.17
CA ALA A 426 5.84 -1.66 -5.31
C ALA A 426 4.99 -2.83 -5.79
N TYR A 427 4.75 -2.95 -7.10
CA TYR A 427 4.00 -4.05 -7.67
C TYR A 427 4.71 -5.41 -7.52
N GLU A 428 6.02 -5.44 -7.75
CA GLU A 428 6.83 -6.65 -7.57
C GLU A 428 6.84 -7.13 -6.12
N ASP A 429 7.01 -6.22 -5.16
CA ASP A 429 6.97 -6.54 -3.74
C ASP A 429 5.57 -6.98 -3.28
N PHE A 430 4.52 -6.27 -3.70
CA PHE A 430 3.13 -6.64 -3.45
C PHE A 430 2.84 -8.06 -3.94
N THR A 431 3.22 -8.36 -5.18
CA THR A 431 3.06 -9.69 -5.79
C THR A 431 3.84 -10.75 -5.02
N ARG A 432 5.11 -10.48 -4.69
CA ARG A 432 5.98 -11.39 -3.92
C ARG A 432 5.40 -11.70 -2.54
N LYS A 433 4.85 -10.71 -1.85
CA LYS A 433 4.19 -10.88 -0.54
C LYS A 433 2.95 -11.76 -0.65
N ILE A 434 2.13 -11.59 -1.70
CA ILE A 434 0.96 -12.45 -1.97
C ILE A 434 1.39 -13.88 -2.30
N GLU A 435 2.40 -14.05 -3.16
CA GLU A 435 2.93 -15.37 -3.51
C GLU A 435 3.46 -16.09 -2.28
N PHE A 436 4.28 -15.41 -1.47
CA PHE A 436 4.82 -15.95 -0.24
C PHE A 436 3.70 -16.37 0.71
N PHE A 437 2.69 -15.54 0.93
CA PHE A 437 1.53 -15.87 1.76
C PHE A 437 0.77 -17.10 1.24
N THR A 438 0.56 -17.17 -0.08
CA THR A 438 -0.14 -18.29 -0.73
C THR A 438 0.60 -19.62 -0.56
N TYR A 439 1.94 -19.61 -0.58
CA TYR A 439 2.75 -20.83 -0.53
C TYR A 439 3.28 -21.20 0.86
N ALA A 440 3.65 -20.22 1.69
CA ALA A 440 4.19 -20.44 3.03
C ALA A 440 3.08 -20.66 4.09
N GLY A 441 1.85 -20.25 3.78
CA GLY A 441 0.72 -20.30 4.70
C GLY A 441 0.79 -19.21 5.79
N PRO A 442 -0.30 -19.04 6.56
CA PRO A 442 -0.43 -17.99 7.58
C PRO A 442 0.38 -18.25 8.87
N GLY A 443 1.47 -19.02 8.80
CA GLY A 443 2.11 -19.62 9.98
C GLY A 443 3.30 -18.87 10.58
N ARG A 444 3.73 -17.74 10.00
CA ARG A 444 4.87 -16.97 10.51
C ARG A 444 4.40 -15.66 11.14
N GLY A 445 3.67 -15.81 12.25
CA GLY A 445 3.40 -14.69 13.15
C GLY A 445 4.71 -14.10 13.66
N LEU A 446 4.82 -12.79 13.58
CA LEU A 446 6.10 -12.09 13.47
C LEU A 446 6.52 -11.27 14.69
N LEU A 447 5.81 -11.41 15.80
CA LEU A 447 6.24 -10.91 17.09
C LEU A 447 5.74 -11.86 18.19
N LYS A 448 5.98 -13.16 18.05
CA LYS A 448 5.87 -14.07 19.20
C LYS A 448 6.97 -13.84 20.25
N GLU A 449 7.80 -12.82 20.05
CA GLU A 449 8.87 -12.38 20.98
C GLU A 449 8.34 -11.86 22.34
N GLY A 450 7.03 -11.87 22.57
CA GLY A 450 6.46 -11.71 23.91
C GLY A 450 6.62 -12.94 24.82
N GLU A 451 6.89 -14.13 24.28
CA GLU A 451 6.88 -15.38 25.06
C GLU A 451 8.28 -15.87 25.45
N ASP A 452 9.28 -15.76 24.58
CA ASP A 452 10.63 -16.31 24.86
C ASP A 452 11.54 -15.39 25.69
N GLY A 453 11.09 -14.17 26.01
CA GLY A 453 11.84 -13.17 26.77
C GLY A 453 11.11 -12.67 28.01
N GLN A 454 10.76 -13.56 28.96
CA GLN A 454 10.44 -13.17 30.34
C GLN A 454 11.66 -12.65 31.12
N SER A 455 12.79 -12.36 30.45
CA SER A 455 13.88 -11.59 31.01
C SER A 455 13.29 -10.33 31.65
N GLU A 456 13.51 -10.19 32.96
CA GLU A 456 12.93 -9.15 33.79
C GLU A 456 13.04 -7.80 33.07
N ILE A 457 11.90 -7.18 32.77
CA ILE A 457 11.90 -5.82 32.22
C ILE A 457 12.54 -4.95 33.30
N GLY A 458 13.75 -4.46 33.04
CA GLY A 458 14.44 -3.54 33.94
C GLY A 458 13.50 -2.40 34.33
N GLN A 459 13.56 -2.02 35.61
CA GLN A 459 12.64 -1.03 36.19
C GLN A 459 13.01 0.41 35.80
N ASP A 460 14.13 0.61 35.11
CA ASP A 460 14.62 1.92 34.71
C ASP A 460 14.17 2.29 33.28
N LEU A 461 13.98 3.59 33.06
CA LEU A 461 13.63 4.15 31.76
C LEU A 461 14.68 3.87 30.67
N GLY A 462 15.96 3.76 31.05
CA GLY A 462 17.04 3.42 30.13
C GLY A 462 16.81 2.06 29.45
N THR A 463 16.45 1.04 30.24
CA THR A 463 16.12 -0.30 29.77
C THR A 463 14.87 -0.31 28.88
N LEU A 464 13.81 0.41 29.26
CA LEU A 464 12.62 0.56 28.40
C LEU A 464 12.97 1.17 27.04
N LEU A 465 13.73 2.28 27.03
CA LEU A 465 14.12 2.95 25.78
C LEU A 465 15.04 2.08 24.92
N ASN A 466 15.97 1.33 25.53
CA ASN A 466 16.81 0.39 24.79
C ASN A 466 15.96 -0.72 24.15
N ARG A 467 15.03 -1.32 24.91
CA ARG A 467 14.10 -2.31 24.36
C ARG A 467 13.25 -1.72 23.25
N TYR A 468 12.82 -0.47 23.37
CA TYR A 468 12.08 0.21 22.33
C TYR A 468 12.90 0.43 21.05
N LEU A 469 14.20 0.75 21.15
CA LEU A 469 15.10 0.82 19.98
C LEU A 469 15.21 -0.54 19.26
N HIS A 470 15.25 -1.65 19.99
CA HIS A 470 15.19 -2.98 19.40
C HIS A 470 13.87 -3.20 18.66
N VAL A 471 12.74 -2.83 19.26
CA VAL A 471 11.41 -2.89 18.63
C VAL A 471 11.38 -2.08 17.32
N LEU A 472 11.90 -0.86 17.32
CA LEU A 472 12.00 -0.03 16.12
C LEU A 472 12.82 -0.73 15.02
N SER A 473 13.94 -1.35 15.40
CA SER A 473 14.80 -2.08 14.47
C SER A 473 14.13 -3.34 13.91
N GLU A 474 13.45 -4.13 14.73
CA GLU A 474 12.70 -5.32 14.27
C GLU A 474 11.59 -4.92 13.30
N TYR A 475 10.85 -3.85 13.62
CA TYR A 475 9.84 -3.30 12.73
C TYR A 475 10.45 -2.83 11.40
N PHE A 476 11.60 -2.13 11.45
CA PHE A 476 12.32 -1.70 10.25
C PHE A 476 12.71 -2.89 9.35
N LYS A 477 13.37 -3.90 9.93
CA LYS A 477 13.80 -5.13 9.22
C LYS A 477 12.63 -5.81 8.53
N LYS A 478 11.52 -5.97 9.23
CA LYS A 478 10.39 -6.71 8.69
C LYS A 478 9.71 -5.98 7.53
N TYR A 479 9.41 -4.70 7.69
CA TYR A 479 8.49 -4.00 6.80
C TYR A 479 9.20 -3.23 5.68
N PHE A 480 10.46 -2.89 5.88
CA PHE A 480 11.22 -2.02 4.99
C PHE A 480 12.45 -2.68 4.40
N LEU A 481 12.83 -3.89 4.85
CA LEU A 481 13.98 -4.59 4.27
C LEU A 481 13.59 -5.91 3.60
N PRO A 482 14.44 -6.41 2.68
CA PRO A 482 14.28 -7.74 2.12
C PRO A 482 14.37 -8.83 3.20
N LEU A 483 13.72 -9.98 2.95
CA LEU A 483 13.58 -11.07 3.93
C LEU A 483 14.90 -11.64 4.49
N ASN A 484 16.03 -11.49 3.77
CA ASN A 484 17.32 -11.95 4.28
C ASN A 484 17.82 -11.14 5.48
N TYR A 485 17.25 -9.95 5.73
CA TYR A 485 17.60 -9.11 6.88
C TYR A 485 16.84 -9.48 8.15
N GLU A 486 15.77 -10.27 8.09
CA GLU A 486 14.89 -10.58 9.24
C GLU A 486 15.68 -11.03 10.48
N LYS A 487 16.75 -11.80 10.28
CA LYS A 487 17.58 -12.40 11.34
C LYS A 487 18.79 -11.57 11.76
N GLU A 488 19.01 -10.41 11.15
CA GLU A 488 20.17 -9.59 11.46
C GLU A 488 20.07 -8.97 12.86
N GLU A 489 21.17 -8.99 13.60
CA GLU A 489 21.24 -8.41 14.94
C GLU A 489 21.27 -6.89 14.90
N PHE A 490 20.82 -6.24 15.98
CA PHE A 490 20.80 -4.78 16.09
C PHE A 490 22.17 -4.13 15.86
N SER A 491 23.26 -4.75 16.35
CA SER A 491 24.64 -4.29 16.14
C SER A 491 24.98 -4.21 14.66
N ARG A 492 24.65 -5.28 13.92
CA ARG A 492 24.87 -5.35 12.47
C ARG A 492 23.98 -4.37 11.71
N MET A 493 22.73 -4.23 12.12
CA MET A 493 21.79 -3.24 11.57
C MET A 493 22.28 -1.80 11.77
N LYS A 494 22.91 -1.52 12.91
CA LYS A 494 23.53 -0.23 13.18
C LYS A 494 24.65 0.06 12.18
N ASP A 495 25.55 -0.89 11.94
CA ASP A 495 26.66 -0.70 11.00
C ASP A 495 26.17 -0.55 9.54
N LEU A 496 25.14 -1.32 9.16
CA LEU A 496 24.62 -1.35 7.80
C LEU A 496 23.73 -0.14 7.47
N PHE A 497 22.94 0.35 8.42
CA PHE A 497 21.90 1.34 8.15
C PHE A 497 21.92 2.54 9.12
N TYR A 498 21.88 2.30 10.43
CA TYR A 498 21.63 3.40 11.39
C TYR A 498 22.86 4.31 11.61
N GLY A 499 24.06 3.79 11.36
CA GLY A 499 25.33 4.51 11.45
C GLY A 499 25.72 5.23 10.16
N LEU A 500 24.95 5.08 9.07
CA LEU A 500 25.28 5.71 7.79
C LEU A 500 25.24 7.24 7.90
N SER A 501 26.10 7.93 7.17
CA SER A 501 26.03 9.38 7.07
C SER A 501 24.92 9.81 6.11
N ALA A 502 24.12 10.78 6.54
CA ALA A 502 23.09 11.41 5.74
C ALA A 502 23.20 12.94 5.82
N THR A 503 22.50 13.62 4.93
CA THR A 503 22.27 15.06 5.02
C THR A 503 20.78 15.32 4.91
N CYS A 504 20.33 16.32 5.63
CA CYS A 504 18.94 16.68 5.74
C CYS A 504 18.78 18.13 5.24
N ASN A 505 17.84 18.38 4.32
CA ASN A 505 17.44 19.72 3.90
C ASN A 505 15.93 19.85 4.10
N SER A 506 15.52 20.97 4.69
CA SER A 506 14.12 21.26 4.90
C SER A 506 13.65 22.32 3.91
N GLU A 507 12.70 21.94 3.07
CA GLU A 507 12.14 22.79 2.02
C GLU A 507 10.62 22.85 2.21
N GLY A 508 10.14 23.97 2.75
CA GLY A 508 8.72 24.16 3.06
C GLY A 508 8.17 23.07 4.00
N SER A 509 7.19 22.30 3.50
CA SER A 509 6.54 21.21 4.25
C SER A 509 7.26 19.86 4.14
N ARG A 510 8.42 19.80 3.48
CA ARG A 510 9.19 18.56 3.24
C ARG A 510 10.54 18.62 3.93
N THR A 511 11.01 17.47 4.38
CA THR A 511 12.39 17.27 4.80
C THR A 511 12.98 16.13 3.99
N ASN A 512 13.87 16.50 3.10
CA ASN A 512 14.57 15.58 2.22
C ASN A 512 15.83 15.08 2.94
N VAL A 513 16.03 13.77 2.93
CA VAL A 513 17.12 13.08 3.61
C VAL A 513 17.90 12.30 2.57
N TRP A 514 19.15 12.69 2.34
CA TRP A 514 20.02 12.06 1.37
C TRP A 514 21.11 11.25 2.06
N PHE A 515 21.11 9.95 1.80
CA PHE A 515 22.14 9.04 2.29
C PHE A 515 23.35 9.05 1.37
N LYS A 516 24.54 9.00 1.97
CA LYS A 516 25.75 8.63 1.22
C LYS A 516 25.66 7.15 0.86
N LEU A 517 26.09 6.81 -0.36
CA LEU A 517 26.05 5.44 -0.86
C LEU A 517 26.89 4.52 0.06
N PRO A 518 26.30 3.50 0.71
CA PRO A 518 27.03 2.62 1.60
C PRO A 518 27.93 1.66 0.81
N ALA A 519 29.01 1.19 1.44
CA ALA A 519 29.90 0.21 0.82
C ALA A 519 29.34 -1.23 0.80
N ALA A 520 28.47 -1.58 1.76
CA ALA A 520 28.12 -2.98 2.02
C ALA A 520 26.88 -3.47 1.24
N ASP A 521 25.79 -2.69 1.18
CA ASP A 521 24.59 -3.07 0.41
C ASP A 521 23.73 -1.85 0.02
N PRO A 522 24.04 -1.19 -1.11
CA PRO A 522 23.25 -0.06 -1.59
C PRO A 522 21.85 -0.44 -2.06
N ALA A 523 21.63 -1.68 -2.52
CA ALA A 523 20.34 -2.13 -3.04
C ALA A 523 19.32 -2.32 -1.91
N ALA A 524 19.74 -2.92 -0.79
CA ALA A 524 18.88 -3.06 0.38
C ALA A 524 18.48 -1.69 0.98
N LEU A 525 19.42 -0.74 1.02
CA LEU A 525 19.11 0.62 1.44
C LEU A 525 18.14 1.30 0.46
N GLN A 526 18.38 1.22 -0.85
CA GLN A 526 17.48 1.78 -1.86
C GLN A 526 16.05 1.25 -1.70
N TYR A 527 15.91 -0.07 -1.55
CA TYR A 527 14.64 -0.73 -1.28
C TYR A 527 13.96 -0.17 -0.01
N ALA A 528 14.72 -0.01 1.09
CA ALA A 528 14.17 0.54 2.33
C ALA A 528 13.71 1.99 2.20
N LEU A 529 14.48 2.85 1.53
CA LEU A 529 14.10 4.24 1.31
C LEU A 529 12.86 4.35 0.42
N ALA A 530 12.75 3.50 -0.61
CA ALA A 530 11.57 3.39 -1.45
C ALA A 530 10.31 3.05 -0.63
N ARG A 531 10.38 2.00 0.21
CA ARG A 531 9.29 1.59 1.11
C ARG A 531 8.95 2.65 2.16
N LEU A 532 9.93 3.36 2.71
CA LEU A 532 9.68 4.46 3.66
C LEU A 532 8.95 5.63 3.00
N ASN A 533 9.32 5.99 1.78
CA ASN A 533 8.67 7.07 1.03
C ASN A 533 7.20 6.76 0.73
N GLU A 534 6.83 5.49 0.57
CA GLU A 534 5.44 5.06 0.39
C GLU A 534 4.58 5.26 1.65
N ARG A 535 5.20 5.39 2.84
CA ARG A 535 4.45 5.60 4.08
C ARG A 535 4.03 7.05 4.31
N SER A 536 4.54 8.01 3.53
CA SER A 536 4.25 9.44 3.69
C SER A 536 4.46 9.92 5.13
N ILE A 537 5.63 9.60 5.69
CA ILE A 537 5.94 9.77 7.11
C ILE A 537 5.88 11.24 7.49
N CYS A 538 5.00 11.58 8.43
CA CYS A 538 4.78 12.94 8.90
C CYS A 538 5.40 13.12 10.30
N LEU A 539 6.28 14.10 10.44
CA LEU A 539 6.87 14.48 11.72
C LEU A 539 5.85 15.19 12.61
N SER A 540 6.21 15.38 13.88
CA SER A 540 5.38 16.09 14.87
C SER A 540 5.07 17.54 14.48
N ASP A 541 5.92 18.15 13.65
CA ASP A 541 5.77 19.50 13.11
C ASP A 541 5.06 19.54 11.75
N GLN A 542 4.42 18.43 11.35
CA GLN A 542 3.72 18.25 10.08
C GLN A 542 4.59 18.20 8.83
N ARG A 543 5.92 18.20 8.95
CA ARG A 543 6.80 18.01 7.79
C ARG A 543 6.81 16.56 7.33
N ILE A 544 6.81 16.35 6.02
CA ILE A 544 6.88 15.01 5.41
C ILE A 544 8.35 14.65 5.19
N LEU A 545 8.78 13.49 5.70
CA LEU A 545 10.10 12.95 5.41
C LEU A 545 10.14 12.31 4.02
N ARG A 546 11.21 12.59 3.28
CA ARG A 546 11.54 11.94 2.01
C ARG A 546 12.98 11.46 2.03
N PHE A 547 13.20 10.28 1.49
CA PHE A 547 14.46 9.57 1.58
C PHE A 547 15.04 9.30 0.20
N PHE A 548 16.31 9.61 0.02
CA PHE A 548 17.02 9.50 -1.26
C PHE A 548 18.43 8.94 -1.08
N LEU A 549 18.96 8.31 -2.13
CA LEU A 549 20.38 8.01 -2.25
C LEU A 549 21.07 9.11 -3.05
N ARG A 550 22.20 9.64 -2.56
CA ARG A 550 23.00 10.58 -3.36
C ARG A 550 23.57 9.86 -4.58
N PRO A 551 23.38 10.39 -5.80
CA PRO A 551 24.05 9.87 -7.00
C PRO A 551 25.57 9.87 -6.81
N ALA A 552 26.25 8.84 -7.32
CA ALA A 552 27.71 8.69 -7.20
C ALA A 552 28.48 9.85 -7.85
N GLU A 553 27.91 10.51 -8.85
CA GLU A 553 28.52 11.62 -9.59
C GLU A 553 28.67 12.88 -8.74
N VAL A 554 27.67 13.19 -7.92
CA VAL A 554 27.67 14.36 -7.01
C VAL A 554 28.73 14.19 -5.90
N GLN A 555 29.03 12.95 -5.51
CA GLN A 555 30.02 12.67 -4.46
C GLN A 555 31.45 13.04 -4.88
N LYS A 556 31.78 13.00 -6.18
CA LYS A 556 33.13 13.34 -6.68
C LYS A 556 33.44 14.84 -6.66
N GLY A 557 32.42 15.70 -6.68
CA GLY A 557 32.59 17.15 -6.63
C GLY A 557 32.95 17.65 -5.22
N LEU A 558 32.38 17.02 -4.20
CA LEU A 558 32.54 17.43 -2.79
C LEU A 558 33.91 17.08 -2.20
N SER A 559 34.61 16.07 -2.72
CA SER A 559 35.93 15.66 -2.19
C SER A 559 37.10 16.53 -2.70
N LYS A 560 36.88 17.39 -3.69
CA LYS A 560 37.94 18.22 -4.30
C LYS A 560 38.02 19.65 -3.76
N GLY A 561 37.11 20.05 -2.87
CA GLY A 561 37.03 21.42 -2.34
C GLY A 561 37.29 21.57 -0.84
N GLY A 562 37.87 20.55 -0.19
CA GLY A 562 38.17 20.53 1.24
C GLY A 562 39.65 20.65 1.54
#